data_AF-A0A1I7XEB3-F1
#
_entry.id   AF-A0A1I7XEB3-F1
#
_cell.length_a   1.000
_cell.length_b   1.000
_cell.length_c   1.000
_cell.angle_alpha   90.00
_cell.angle_beta   90.00
_cell.angle_gamma   90.00
#
_symmetry.space_group_name_H-M   'P 1'
#
loop_
_entity.id
_entity.type
_entity.pdbx_description
1 polymer ?
#
loop_
_entity_poly.entity_id
_entity_poly.type
_entity_poly.pdbx_seq_one_letter_code
_entity_poly.pdbx_strand_id
1 'polypeptide(L)'
;MGEFLFNIDHGYLEALIRGFKGGLLSQTDYANLVQCETLEDLKLHVQSTDYGNFLANEPGAITVQVIDERLKEKLVTEFTHLRNNALEPLATFLDYITYSYMIDNIILLITGTLHQRSISELISKCHPLGSFEQMEAIHIASTPAELYNAVLVDTPLANYFVDCINEQDLDEMNVELIRNTLYKAYIEDFYKFCQNLGGKTAEVMCEILAFEADRRSIIITINSFDTELSKDDREKLYPRCGLARADDYEQVKQVCEYYSDYKALFEGTGNTAGDKTLEDKFFEHEAFGYDTPWN
;
A
#
# COMPACT_ATOMS: atom_id res chain seq x y z
N MET A 1 -14.96 -21.28 17.82
CA MET A 1 -15.53 -22.08 16.69
C MET A 1 -14.83 -21.81 15.36
N GLY A 2 -14.26 -20.61 15.13
CA GLY A 2 -13.56 -20.28 13.87
C GLY A 2 -12.29 -21.09 13.57
N GLU A 3 -11.43 -21.37 14.57
CA GLU A 3 -10.16 -22.09 14.34
C GLU A 3 -10.33 -23.54 13.85
N PHE A 4 -11.40 -24.23 14.27
CA PHE A 4 -11.60 -25.64 13.92
C PHE A 4 -12.08 -25.85 12.48
N LEU A 5 -12.69 -24.84 11.86
CA LEU A 5 -13.22 -24.91 10.49
C LEU A 5 -12.32 -24.17 9.49
N PHE A 6 -11.41 -23.31 9.95
CA PHE A 6 -10.51 -22.52 9.10
C PHE A 6 -9.72 -23.38 8.11
N ASN A 7 -9.17 -24.50 8.58
CA ASN A 7 -8.33 -25.38 7.75
C ASN A 7 -9.11 -26.11 6.64
N ILE A 8 -10.44 -26.14 6.69
CA ILE A 8 -11.27 -26.79 5.66
C ILE A 8 -11.15 -26.01 4.35
N ASP A 9 -11.25 -24.68 4.41
CA ASP A 9 -11.30 -23.81 3.23
C ASP A 9 -10.00 -23.03 3.00
N HIS A 10 -9.18 -22.80 4.05
CA HIS A 10 -8.02 -21.91 3.98
C HIS A 10 -6.68 -22.55 4.35
N GLY A 11 -6.66 -23.80 4.81
CA GLY A 11 -5.43 -24.46 5.28
C GLY A 11 -4.35 -24.60 4.21
N TYR A 12 -4.74 -24.87 2.96
CA TYR A 12 -3.82 -24.92 1.82
C TYR A 12 -3.14 -23.56 1.56
N LEU A 13 -3.94 -22.50 1.54
CA LEU A 13 -3.44 -21.14 1.27
C LEU A 13 -2.59 -20.61 2.42
N GLU A 14 -2.95 -20.92 3.67
CA GLU A 14 -2.12 -20.58 4.82
C GLU A 14 -0.74 -21.25 4.73
N ALA A 15 -0.71 -22.55 4.43
CA ALA A 15 0.55 -23.28 4.27
C ALA A 15 1.40 -22.70 3.11
N LEU A 16 0.76 -22.32 2.00
CA LEU A 16 1.43 -21.72 0.86
C LEU A 16 2.04 -20.35 1.21
N ILE A 17 1.28 -19.46 1.86
CA ILE A 17 1.75 -18.14 2.30
C ILE A 17 2.90 -18.29 3.31
N ARG A 18 2.81 -19.23 4.26
CA ARG A 18 3.90 -19.53 5.18
C ARG A 18 5.15 -20.05 4.46
N GLY A 19 4.96 -20.80 3.38
CA GLY A 19 6.03 -21.19 2.47
C GLY A 19 6.70 -19.98 1.81
N PHE A 20 5.93 -19.07 1.24
CA PHE A 20 6.46 -17.83 0.65
C PHE A 20 7.18 -16.95 1.67
N LYS A 21 6.69 -16.86 2.91
CA LYS A 21 7.40 -16.18 4.01
C LYS A 21 8.79 -16.78 4.25
N GLY A 22 8.95 -18.09 4.11
CA GLY A 22 10.24 -18.77 4.24
C GLY A 22 11.27 -18.36 3.19
N GLY A 23 10.82 -17.84 2.05
CA GLY A 23 11.67 -17.35 0.96
C GLY A 23 12.05 -15.88 1.05
N LEU A 24 11.63 -15.17 2.10
CA LEU A 24 12.08 -13.81 2.35
C LEU A 24 13.59 -13.81 2.68
N LEU A 25 14.29 -12.81 2.15
CA LEU A 25 15.72 -12.67 2.33
C LEU A 25 16.07 -12.50 3.81
N SER A 26 17.01 -13.31 4.30
CA SER A 26 17.50 -13.20 5.66
C SER A 26 18.53 -12.07 5.79
N GLN A 27 18.86 -11.70 7.03
CA GLN A 27 19.92 -10.74 7.30
C GLN A 27 21.27 -11.15 6.68
N THR A 28 21.54 -12.47 6.60
CA THR A 28 22.73 -13.00 5.94
C THR A 28 22.70 -12.76 4.44
N ASP A 29 21.54 -12.93 3.81
CA ASP A 29 21.38 -12.69 2.37
C ASP A 29 21.60 -11.22 2.06
N TYR A 30 21.01 -10.31 2.84
CA TYR A 30 21.28 -8.87 2.71
C TYR A 30 22.76 -8.53 2.88
N ALA A 31 23.46 -9.14 3.84
CA ALA A 31 24.89 -8.93 4.03
C ALA A 31 25.73 -9.37 2.82
N ASN A 32 25.29 -10.41 2.11
CA ASN A 32 25.92 -10.85 0.86
C ASN A 32 25.61 -9.87 -0.29
N LEU A 33 24.36 -9.40 -0.41
CA LEU A 33 23.96 -8.47 -1.47
C LEU A 33 24.69 -7.12 -1.37
N VAL A 34 25.00 -6.65 -0.16
CA VAL A 34 25.78 -5.41 0.07
C VAL A 34 27.23 -5.53 -0.44
N GLN A 35 27.76 -6.75 -0.53
CA GLN A 35 29.13 -7.00 -1.01
C GLN A 35 29.23 -7.10 -2.54
N CYS A 36 28.10 -7.08 -3.26
CA CYS A 36 28.09 -7.13 -4.71
C CYS A 36 28.67 -5.85 -5.32
N GLU A 37 29.60 -5.98 -6.26
CA GLU A 37 30.20 -4.85 -6.98
C GLU A 37 29.46 -4.57 -8.31
N THR A 38 28.80 -5.58 -8.88
CA THR A 38 28.07 -5.47 -10.14
C THR A 38 26.64 -6.03 -10.07
N LEU A 39 25.79 -5.65 -11.02
CA LEU A 39 24.42 -6.20 -11.15
C LEU A 39 24.41 -7.69 -11.53
N GLU A 40 25.46 -8.18 -12.17
CA GLU A 40 25.60 -9.62 -12.47
C GLU A 40 25.90 -10.41 -11.19
N ASP A 41 26.73 -9.88 -10.29
CA ASP A 41 26.97 -10.50 -8.97
C ASP A 41 25.67 -10.55 -8.16
N LEU A 42 24.90 -9.46 -8.18
CA LEU A 42 23.59 -9.40 -7.55
C LEU A 42 22.67 -10.49 -8.09
N LYS A 43 22.58 -10.65 -9.42
CA LYS A 43 21.79 -11.72 -10.04
C LYS A 43 22.24 -13.11 -9.58
N LEU A 44 23.54 -13.39 -9.55
CA LEU A 44 24.05 -14.70 -9.11
C LEU A 44 23.68 -15.00 -7.66
N HIS A 45 23.76 -14.00 -6.78
CA HIS A 45 23.35 -14.14 -5.39
C HIS A 45 21.83 -14.33 -5.26
N VAL A 46 21.01 -13.53 -5.94
CA VAL A 46 19.54 -13.70 -5.89
C VAL A 46 19.10 -15.03 -6.49
N GLN A 47 19.80 -15.57 -7.50
CA GLN A 47 19.53 -16.90 -8.05
C GLN A 47 19.72 -18.04 -7.04
N SER A 48 20.57 -17.84 -6.04
CA SER A 48 20.77 -18.82 -4.96
C SER A 48 19.67 -18.81 -3.90
N THR A 49 18.76 -17.83 -3.95
CA THR A 49 17.60 -17.67 -3.07
C THR A 49 16.31 -18.16 -3.75
N ASP A 50 15.17 -18.10 -3.05
CA ASP A 50 13.85 -18.53 -3.56
C ASP A 50 13.32 -17.68 -4.73
N TYR A 51 13.97 -16.55 -5.03
CA TYR A 51 13.73 -15.77 -6.25
C TYR A 51 14.16 -16.53 -7.51
N GLY A 52 15.13 -17.45 -7.39
CA GLY A 52 15.53 -18.37 -8.45
C GLY A 52 15.96 -17.68 -9.74
N ASN A 53 15.67 -18.33 -10.87
CA ASN A 53 16.11 -17.89 -12.19
C ASN A 53 15.17 -16.86 -12.84
N PHE A 54 14.68 -15.87 -12.08
CA PHE A 54 13.72 -14.87 -12.57
C PHE A 54 14.28 -13.98 -13.70
N LEU A 55 15.61 -13.84 -13.81
CA LEU A 55 16.32 -13.06 -14.84
C LEU A 55 16.99 -13.93 -15.94
N ALA A 56 16.62 -15.21 -16.08
CA ALA A 56 17.30 -16.12 -17.00
C ALA A 56 16.96 -15.87 -18.50
N ASN A 57 15.78 -15.33 -18.78
CA ASN A 57 15.28 -15.15 -20.15
C ASN A 57 15.48 -13.72 -20.71
N GLU A 58 16.15 -12.83 -19.97
CA GLU A 58 16.36 -11.45 -20.39
C GLU A 58 17.50 -11.33 -21.42
N PRO A 59 17.23 -10.90 -22.66
CA PRO A 59 18.25 -10.74 -23.67
C PRO A 59 18.91 -9.36 -23.52
N GLY A 60 20.02 -9.28 -22.79
CA GLY A 60 20.84 -8.06 -22.74
C GLY A 60 21.54 -7.80 -21.42
N ALA A 61 22.09 -6.59 -21.30
CA ALA A 61 22.67 -6.11 -20.05
C ALA A 61 21.56 -5.86 -19.03
N ILE A 62 21.73 -6.38 -17.82
CA ILE A 62 20.76 -6.22 -16.73
C ILE A 62 20.75 -4.76 -16.29
N THR A 63 19.57 -4.15 -16.28
CA THR A 63 19.34 -2.80 -15.74
C THR A 63 18.51 -2.89 -14.47
N VAL A 64 18.61 -1.86 -13.62
CA VAL A 64 17.83 -1.77 -12.37
C VAL A 64 16.32 -1.83 -12.64
N GLN A 65 15.86 -1.22 -13.75
CA GLN A 65 14.45 -1.22 -14.15
C GLN A 65 13.93 -2.63 -14.42
N VAL A 66 14.70 -3.44 -15.16
CA VAL A 66 14.32 -4.83 -15.47
C VAL A 66 14.27 -5.68 -14.20
N ILE A 67 15.18 -5.46 -13.25
CA ILE A 67 15.15 -6.16 -11.96
C ILE A 67 13.87 -5.81 -11.20
N ASP A 68 13.54 -4.52 -11.07
CA ASP A 68 12.34 -4.04 -10.38
C ASP A 68 11.05 -4.60 -11.02
N GLU A 69 10.94 -4.54 -12.34
CA GLU A 69 9.80 -5.09 -13.09
C GLU A 69 9.63 -6.59 -12.85
N ARG A 70 10.71 -7.37 -12.98
CA ARG A 70 10.64 -8.84 -12.81
C ARG A 70 10.36 -9.27 -11.37
N LEU A 71 10.88 -8.54 -10.37
CA LEU A 71 10.56 -8.78 -8.97
C LEU A 71 9.08 -8.50 -8.68
N LYS A 72 8.54 -7.40 -9.22
CA LYS A 72 7.11 -7.07 -9.11
C LYS A 72 6.23 -8.11 -9.81
N GLU A 73 6.59 -8.54 -11.02
CA GLU A 73 5.85 -9.59 -11.75
C GLU A 73 5.76 -10.90 -10.97
N LYS A 74 6.84 -11.33 -10.32
CA LYS A 74 6.85 -12.52 -9.47
C LYS A 74 5.84 -12.37 -8.32
N LEU A 75 5.90 -11.26 -7.59
CA LEU A 75 4.96 -10.97 -6.49
C LEU A 75 3.51 -10.95 -6.98
N VAL A 76 3.25 -10.28 -8.10
CA VAL A 76 1.91 -10.21 -8.71
C VAL A 76 1.39 -11.59 -9.09
N THR A 77 2.24 -12.44 -9.66
CA THR A 77 1.89 -13.80 -10.06
C THR A 77 1.53 -14.66 -8.83
N GLU A 78 2.34 -14.58 -7.79
CA GLU A 78 2.11 -15.29 -6.52
C GLU A 78 0.82 -14.82 -5.84
N PHE A 79 0.59 -13.50 -5.76
CA PHE A 79 -0.64 -12.94 -5.22
C PHE A 79 -1.88 -13.33 -6.02
N THR A 80 -1.80 -13.26 -7.36
CA THR A 80 -2.90 -13.66 -8.25
C THR A 80 -3.24 -15.13 -8.09
N HIS A 81 -2.23 -15.98 -7.91
CA HIS A 81 -2.44 -17.40 -7.62
C HIS A 81 -3.19 -17.61 -6.30
N LEU A 82 -2.82 -16.88 -5.23
CA LEU A 82 -3.55 -16.93 -3.95
C LEU A 82 -5.00 -16.47 -4.13
N ARG A 83 -5.21 -15.34 -4.82
CA ARG A 83 -6.54 -14.77 -5.04
C ARG A 83 -7.46 -15.69 -5.83
N ASN A 84 -6.93 -16.40 -6.84
CA ASN A 84 -7.70 -17.32 -7.69
C ASN A 84 -8.12 -18.60 -6.96
N ASN A 85 -7.41 -18.98 -5.90
CA ASN A 85 -7.70 -20.18 -5.11
C ASN A 85 -8.40 -19.86 -3.78
N ALA A 86 -8.66 -18.58 -3.49
CA ALA A 86 -9.35 -18.14 -2.28
C ALA A 86 -10.88 -18.25 -2.42
N LEU A 87 -11.52 -18.78 -1.38
CA LEU A 87 -12.98 -18.77 -1.20
C LEU A 87 -13.38 -17.61 -0.28
N GLU A 88 -14.65 -17.23 -0.30
CA GLU A 88 -15.19 -16.28 0.68
C GLU A 88 -15.05 -16.83 2.10
N PRO A 89 -14.62 -16.02 3.09
CA PRO A 89 -14.44 -14.57 3.06
C PRO A 89 -13.03 -14.07 2.64
N LEU A 90 -12.09 -14.98 2.40
CA LEU A 90 -10.69 -14.64 2.08
C LEU A 90 -10.55 -13.97 0.70
N ALA A 91 -11.39 -14.34 -0.26
CA ALA A 91 -11.44 -13.70 -1.58
C ALA A 91 -11.70 -12.19 -1.45
N THR A 92 -12.77 -11.79 -0.74
CA THR A 92 -13.07 -10.39 -0.46
C THR A 92 -11.93 -9.70 0.30
N PHE A 93 -11.32 -10.38 1.28
CA PHE A 93 -10.18 -9.82 2.03
C PHE A 93 -8.99 -9.49 1.11
N LEU A 94 -8.66 -10.38 0.16
CA LEU A 94 -7.60 -10.14 -0.81
C LEU A 94 -7.96 -9.04 -1.81
N ASP A 95 -9.25 -8.90 -2.18
CA ASP A 95 -9.71 -7.77 -3.00
C ASP A 95 -9.48 -6.43 -2.30
N TYR A 96 -9.78 -6.32 -1.00
CA TYR A 96 -9.50 -5.11 -0.23
C TYR A 96 -8.01 -4.72 -0.32
N ILE A 97 -7.09 -5.68 -0.26
CA ILE A 97 -5.64 -5.37 -0.41
C ILE A 97 -5.36 -4.74 -1.78
N THR A 98 -6.02 -5.21 -2.85
CA THR A 98 -5.83 -4.63 -4.19
C THR A 98 -6.37 -3.21 -4.33
N TYR A 99 -7.36 -2.82 -3.52
CA TYR A 99 -7.99 -1.50 -3.60
C TYR A 99 -7.01 -0.37 -3.32
N SER A 100 -6.01 -0.58 -2.44
CA SER A 100 -4.92 0.37 -2.23
C SER A 100 -4.19 0.70 -3.55
N TYR A 101 -3.79 -0.33 -4.29
CA TYR A 101 -3.11 -0.16 -5.57
C TYR A 101 -4.03 0.41 -6.66
N MET A 102 -5.32 0.08 -6.62
CA MET A 102 -6.30 0.65 -7.54
C MET A 102 -6.47 2.15 -7.32
N ILE A 103 -6.53 2.61 -6.06
CA ILE A 103 -6.59 4.04 -5.74
C ILE A 103 -5.36 4.76 -6.32
N ASP A 104 -4.15 4.25 -6.08
CA ASP A 104 -2.93 4.87 -6.59
C ASP A 104 -2.89 4.92 -8.12
N ASN A 105 -3.31 3.84 -8.79
CA ASN A 105 -3.40 3.78 -10.25
C ASN A 105 -4.40 4.82 -10.79
N ILE A 106 -5.58 4.96 -10.17
CA ILE A 106 -6.58 5.95 -10.58
C ILE A 106 -6.03 7.36 -10.42
N ILE A 107 -5.38 7.65 -9.30
CA ILE A 107 -4.76 8.95 -9.06
C ILE A 107 -3.66 9.25 -10.10
N LEU A 108 -2.84 8.25 -10.45
CA LEU A 108 -1.84 8.37 -11.50
C LEU A 108 -2.49 8.67 -12.87
N LEU A 109 -3.59 7.99 -13.20
CA LEU A 109 -4.32 8.19 -14.45
C LEU A 109 -4.96 9.58 -14.52
N ILE A 110 -5.60 10.05 -13.44
CA ILE A 110 -6.20 11.39 -13.37
C ILE A 110 -5.11 12.46 -13.52
N THR A 111 -4.02 12.35 -12.76
CA THR A 111 -2.88 13.29 -12.82
C THR A 111 -2.24 13.32 -14.20
N GLY A 112 -2.04 12.15 -14.82
CA GLY A 112 -1.47 12.07 -16.15
C GLY A 112 -2.38 12.65 -17.23
N THR A 113 -3.69 12.47 -17.10
CA THR A 113 -4.70 13.06 -18.01
C THR A 113 -4.74 14.57 -17.89
N LEU A 114 -4.66 15.13 -16.68
CA LEU A 114 -4.56 16.58 -16.45
C LEU A 114 -3.33 17.18 -17.15
N HIS A 115 -2.20 16.46 -17.13
CA HIS A 115 -0.98 16.84 -17.84
C HIS A 115 -0.97 16.47 -19.34
N GLN A 116 -2.10 16.06 -19.90
CA GLN A 116 -2.26 15.71 -21.33
C GLN A 116 -1.31 14.58 -21.78
N ARG A 117 -0.96 13.64 -20.88
CA ARG A 117 -0.22 12.43 -21.24
C ARG A 117 -1.15 11.37 -21.80
N SER A 118 -0.64 10.55 -22.71
CA SER A 118 -1.43 9.46 -23.28
C SER A 118 -1.70 8.38 -22.22
N ILE A 119 -2.94 7.90 -22.14
CA ILE A 119 -3.34 6.85 -21.18
C ILE A 119 -2.53 5.58 -21.40
N SER A 120 -2.22 5.24 -22.65
CA SER A 120 -1.39 4.07 -22.99
C SER A 120 0.03 4.14 -22.38
N GLU A 121 0.61 5.34 -22.25
CA GLU A 121 1.90 5.52 -21.56
C GLU A 121 1.78 5.50 -20.03
N LEU A 122 0.60 5.82 -19.48
CA LEU A 122 0.37 5.80 -18.04
C LEU A 122 0.10 4.38 -17.54
N ILE A 123 -0.59 3.56 -18.34
CA ILE A 123 -0.88 2.16 -17.99
C ILE A 123 0.40 1.33 -17.81
N SER A 124 1.45 1.58 -18.60
CA SER A 124 2.74 0.91 -18.40
C SER A 124 3.44 1.28 -17.09
N LYS A 125 2.98 2.34 -16.40
CA LYS A 125 3.47 2.78 -15.09
C LYS A 125 2.54 2.41 -13.95
N CYS A 126 1.35 1.89 -14.23
CA CYS A 126 0.42 1.44 -13.22
C CYS A 126 0.93 0.18 -12.52
N HIS A 127 0.61 0.02 -11.24
CA HIS A 127 0.92 -1.18 -10.49
C HIS A 127 0.02 -2.34 -10.94
N PRO A 128 0.55 -3.52 -11.30
CA PRO A 128 -0.26 -4.61 -11.85
C PRO A 128 -1.33 -5.15 -10.89
N LEU A 129 -1.09 -5.13 -9.57
CA LEU A 129 -2.10 -5.54 -8.57
C LEU A 129 -3.33 -4.63 -8.54
N GLY A 130 -3.21 -3.38 -8.98
CA GLY A 130 -4.32 -2.44 -9.06
C GLY A 130 -4.93 -2.36 -10.46
N SER A 131 -4.67 -3.36 -11.31
CA SER A 131 -5.30 -3.46 -12.63
C SER A 131 -6.72 -3.99 -12.50
N PHE A 132 -7.60 -3.58 -13.41
CA PHE A 132 -8.99 -4.04 -13.45
C PHE A 132 -9.36 -4.51 -14.85
N GLU A 133 -10.26 -5.50 -14.93
CA GLU A 133 -10.56 -6.24 -16.16
C GLU A 133 -11.05 -5.34 -17.31
N GLN A 134 -11.70 -4.21 -17.03
CA GLN A 134 -12.19 -3.27 -18.05
C GLN A 134 -11.24 -2.07 -18.32
N MET A 135 -9.93 -2.23 -18.18
CA MET A 135 -8.95 -1.20 -18.57
C MET A 135 -9.13 -0.68 -20.02
N GLU A 136 -9.72 -1.50 -20.92
CA GLU A 136 -10.07 -1.11 -22.29
C GLU A 136 -11.03 0.09 -22.36
N ALA A 137 -11.96 0.22 -21.42
CA ALA A 137 -12.90 1.35 -21.37
C ALA A 137 -12.17 2.66 -21.03
N ILE A 138 -11.12 2.59 -20.21
CA ILE A 138 -10.32 3.76 -19.84
C ILE A 138 -9.55 4.33 -21.03
N HIS A 139 -9.07 3.48 -21.94
CA HIS A 139 -8.30 3.91 -23.11
C HIS A 139 -9.05 4.90 -24.01
N ILE A 140 -10.38 4.95 -23.91
CA ILE A 140 -11.25 5.82 -24.70
C ILE A 140 -11.43 7.19 -24.02
N ALA A 141 -11.26 7.27 -22.70
CA ALA A 141 -11.41 8.52 -21.96
C ALA A 141 -10.32 9.51 -22.38
N SER A 142 -10.72 10.72 -22.77
CA SER A 142 -9.78 11.79 -23.15
C SER A 142 -9.84 12.98 -22.20
N THR A 143 -10.84 12.99 -21.30
CA THR A 143 -11.01 14.04 -20.29
C THR A 143 -11.00 13.43 -18.87
N PRO A 144 -10.56 14.19 -17.85
CA PRO A 144 -10.61 13.75 -16.46
C PRO A 144 -12.03 13.38 -16.00
N ALA A 145 -13.05 14.07 -16.52
CA ALA A 145 -14.46 13.79 -16.21
C ALA A 145 -14.94 12.46 -16.82
N GLU A 146 -14.54 12.13 -18.06
CA GLU A 146 -14.83 10.82 -18.65
C GLU A 146 -14.11 9.69 -17.89
N LEU A 147 -12.87 9.93 -17.49
CA LEU A 147 -12.09 8.97 -16.68
C LEU A 147 -12.77 8.74 -15.32
N TYR A 148 -13.21 9.82 -14.67
CA TYR A 148 -13.95 9.75 -13.41
C TYR A 148 -15.23 8.92 -13.55
N ASN A 149 -16.02 9.17 -14.59
CA ASN A 149 -17.25 8.42 -14.85
C ASN A 149 -16.98 6.95 -15.20
N ALA A 150 -15.94 6.65 -15.98
CA ALA A 150 -15.55 5.27 -16.28
C ALA A 150 -15.15 4.50 -15.02
N VAL A 151 -14.36 5.14 -14.14
CA VAL A 151 -13.96 4.55 -12.85
C VAL A 151 -15.17 4.34 -11.93
N LEU A 152 -16.10 5.29 -11.87
CA LEU A 152 -17.31 5.19 -11.06
C LEU A 152 -18.25 4.05 -11.47
N VAL A 153 -18.31 3.72 -12.76
CA VAL A 153 -19.24 2.69 -13.25
C VAL A 153 -18.65 1.29 -13.08
N ASP A 154 -17.35 1.14 -13.31
CA ASP A 154 -16.73 -0.17 -13.50
C ASP A 154 -15.82 -0.63 -12.35
N THR A 155 -15.57 0.21 -11.34
CA THR A 155 -14.69 -0.15 -10.21
C THR A 155 -15.45 -0.32 -8.88
N PRO A 156 -15.03 -1.26 -8.01
CA PRO A 156 -15.61 -1.41 -6.68
C PRO A 156 -15.36 -0.18 -5.77
N LEU A 157 -14.46 0.71 -6.18
CA LEU A 157 -14.16 1.97 -5.50
C LEU A 157 -15.27 3.02 -5.66
N ALA A 158 -16.25 2.79 -6.54
CA ALA A 158 -17.37 3.69 -6.77
C ALA A 158 -18.04 4.16 -5.47
N ASN A 159 -18.21 3.24 -4.51
CA ASN A 159 -18.81 3.53 -3.20
C ASN A 159 -18.02 4.58 -2.40
N TYR A 160 -16.70 4.67 -2.60
CA TYR A 160 -15.84 5.63 -1.93
C TYR A 160 -15.87 7.01 -2.60
N PHE A 161 -16.17 7.08 -3.89
CA PHE A 161 -16.20 8.33 -4.64
C PHE A 161 -17.48 9.16 -4.44
N VAL A 162 -18.61 8.54 -4.05
CA VAL A 162 -19.89 9.23 -3.86
C VAL A 162 -19.79 10.37 -2.84
N ASP A 163 -18.98 10.20 -1.80
CA ASP A 163 -18.79 11.19 -0.74
C ASP A 163 -17.60 12.14 -0.99
N CYS A 164 -16.83 11.93 -2.07
CA CYS A 164 -15.52 12.58 -2.25
C CYS A 164 -15.50 13.77 -3.23
N ILE A 165 -16.29 13.80 -4.32
CA ILE A 165 -15.99 14.71 -5.45
C ILE A 165 -17.24 15.33 -6.10
N ASN A 166 -17.19 16.65 -6.35
CA ASN A 166 -17.95 17.27 -7.45
C ASN A 166 -17.06 17.33 -8.69
N GLU A 167 -17.64 17.08 -9.88
CA GLU A 167 -16.95 17.01 -11.18
C GLU A 167 -16.10 18.26 -11.53
N GLN A 168 -16.30 19.37 -10.81
CA GLN A 168 -15.60 20.65 -10.96
C GLN A 168 -14.30 20.76 -10.15
N ASP A 169 -14.03 19.83 -9.24
CA ASP A 169 -12.90 19.88 -8.31
C ASP A 169 -11.66 19.10 -8.81
N LEU A 170 -11.53 18.80 -10.11
CA LEU A 170 -10.39 18.02 -10.65
C LEU A 170 -9.18 18.90 -11.02
N ASP A 171 -8.58 19.57 -10.04
CA ASP A 171 -7.30 20.30 -10.16
C ASP A 171 -6.15 19.56 -9.44
N GLU A 172 -4.89 19.83 -9.77
CA GLU A 172 -3.72 19.13 -9.20
C GLU A 172 -3.67 19.13 -7.66
N MET A 173 -4.00 20.25 -7.02
CA MET A 173 -4.07 20.33 -5.56
C MET A 173 -5.21 19.47 -4.98
N ASN A 174 -6.27 19.29 -5.75
CA ASN A 174 -7.42 18.48 -5.36
C ASN A 174 -7.14 16.99 -5.58
N VAL A 175 -6.23 16.60 -6.49
CA VAL A 175 -5.91 15.18 -6.71
C VAL A 175 -5.30 14.51 -5.47
N GLU A 176 -4.44 15.20 -4.73
CA GLU A 176 -3.90 14.68 -3.46
C GLU A 176 -4.98 14.65 -2.36
N LEU A 177 -5.89 15.62 -2.34
CA LEU A 177 -7.06 15.58 -1.43
C LEU A 177 -7.99 14.42 -1.76
N ILE A 178 -8.22 14.15 -3.05
CA ILE A 178 -8.99 13.02 -3.55
C ILE A 178 -8.32 11.71 -3.12
N ARG A 179 -7.00 11.58 -3.30
CA ARG A 179 -6.24 10.42 -2.84
C ARG A 179 -6.48 10.18 -1.35
N ASN A 180 -6.28 11.20 -0.52
CA ASN A 180 -6.42 11.07 0.93
C ASN A 180 -7.86 10.73 1.36
N THR A 181 -8.87 11.32 0.72
CA THR A 181 -10.28 11.05 1.03
C THR A 181 -10.69 9.64 0.62
N LEU A 182 -10.24 9.16 -0.55
CA LEU A 182 -10.44 7.77 -0.98
C LEU A 182 -9.79 6.78 -0.03
N TYR A 183 -8.53 7.03 0.35
CA TYR A 183 -7.82 6.18 1.30
C TYR A 183 -8.48 6.15 2.67
N LYS A 184 -9.02 7.28 3.13
CA LYS A 184 -9.82 7.33 4.35
C LYS A 184 -11.04 6.41 4.26
N ALA A 185 -11.84 6.55 3.21
CA ALA A 185 -13.04 5.74 3.03
C ALA A 185 -12.69 4.24 2.93
N TYR A 186 -11.63 3.92 2.19
CA TYR A 186 -11.08 2.57 2.05
C TYR A 186 -10.64 1.98 3.41
N ILE A 187 -9.84 2.69 4.20
CA ILE A 187 -9.37 2.19 5.50
C ILE A 187 -10.54 1.99 6.46
N GLU A 188 -11.49 2.93 6.50
CA GLU A 188 -12.68 2.80 7.37
C GLU A 188 -13.57 1.63 6.98
N ASP A 189 -13.74 1.36 5.69
CA ASP A 189 -14.51 0.23 5.20
C ASP A 189 -13.78 -1.10 5.44
N PHE A 190 -12.48 -1.15 5.16
CA PHE A 190 -11.67 -2.35 5.38
C PHE A 190 -11.55 -2.70 6.87
N TYR A 191 -11.47 -1.69 7.74
CA TYR A 191 -11.50 -1.87 9.19
C TYR A 191 -12.83 -2.48 9.66
N LYS A 192 -13.98 -1.96 9.18
CA LYS A 192 -15.31 -2.52 9.49
C LYS A 192 -15.44 -3.95 8.98
N PHE A 193 -14.93 -4.24 7.78
CA PHE A 193 -14.90 -5.59 7.24
C PHE A 193 -14.10 -6.53 8.14
N CYS A 194 -12.89 -6.14 8.55
CA CYS A 194 -12.06 -6.94 9.47
C CYS A 194 -12.74 -7.15 10.85
N GLN A 195 -13.39 -6.12 11.39
CA GLN A 195 -14.16 -6.25 12.63
C GLN A 195 -15.32 -7.24 12.50
N ASN A 196 -16.01 -7.24 11.36
CA ASN A 196 -17.12 -8.15 11.08
C ASN A 196 -16.66 -9.61 10.94
N LEU A 197 -15.45 -9.86 10.42
CA LEU A 197 -14.86 -11.20 10.37
C LEU A 197 -14.58 -11.76 11.79
N GLY A 198 -14.18 -10.87 12.71
CA GLY A 198 -13.95 -11.23 14.11
C GLY A 198 -12.74 -12.16 14.33
N GLY A 199 -12.62 -12.67 15.56
CA GLY A 199 -11.57 -13.61 15.95
C GLY A 199 -10.15 -13.03 15.84
N LYS A 200 -9.18 -13.89 15.55
CA LYS A 200 -7.76 -13.50 15.43
C LYS A 200 -7.49 -12.57 14.26
N THR A 201 -8.24 -12.70 13.17
CA THR A 201 -8.14 -11.79 12.02
C THR A 201 -8.48 -10.36 12.43
N ALA A 202 -9.57 -10.15 13.18
CA ALA A 202 -9.93 -8.83 13.66
C ALA A 202 -8.88 -8.26 14.63
N GLU A 203 -8.42 -9.04 15.60
CA GLU A 203 -7.41 -8.59 16.58
C GLU A 203 -6.14 -8.08 15.90
N VAL A 204 -5.59 -8.85 14.96
CA VAL A 204 -4.32 -8.50 14.29
C VAL A 204 -4.51 -7.43 13.22
N MET A 205 -5.50 -7.57 12.33
CA MET A 205 -5.68 -6.63 11.22
C MET A 205 -6.20 -5.27 11.67
N CYS A 206 -7.04 -5.21 12.71
CA CYS A 206 -7.51 -3.91 13.20
C CYS A 206 -6.37 -3.10 13.81
N GLU A 207 -5.39 -3.75 14.45
CA GLU A 207 -4.19 -3.09 14.95
C GLU A 207 -3.33 -2.55 13.81
N ILE A 208 -3.10 -3.37 12.76
CA ILE A 208 -2.37 -2.95 11.55
C ILE A 208 -3.04 -1.75 10.87
N LEU A 209 -4.36 -1.81 10.69
CA LEU A 209 -5.11 -0.75 10.03
C LEU A 209 -5.20 0.53 10.87
N ALA A 210 -5.26 0.42 12.20
CA ALA A 210 -5.17 1.57 13.09
C ALA A 210 -3.80 2.25 12.98
N PHE A 211 -2.72 1.47 12.94
CA PHE A 211 -1.37 2.00 12.73
C PHE A 211 -1.23 2.69 11.36
N GLU A 212 -1.77 2.11 10.29
CA GLU A 212 -1.74 2.75 8.96
C GLU A 212 -2.58 4.04 8.93
N ALA A 213 -3.72 4.07 9.62
CA ALA A 213 -4.52 5.28 9.80
C ALA A 213 -3.75 6.39 10.55
N ASP A 214 -3.01 6.01 11.59
CA ASP A 214 -2.19 6.91 12.39
C ASP A 214 -1.02 7.47 11.57
N ARG A 215 -0.30 6.58 10.88
CA ARG A 215 0.79 6.94 9.96
C ARG A 215 0.31 7.97 8.93
N ARG A 216 -0.83 7.71 8.27
CA ARG A 216 -1.39 8.64 7.28
C ARG A 216 -1.80 9.97 7.89
N SER A 217 -2.45 9.96 9.05
CA SER A 217 -2.85 11.19 9.74
C SER A 217 -1.64 12.05 10.10
N ILE A 218 -0.55 11.41 10.56
CA ILE A 218 0.72 12.07 10.88
C ILE A 218 1.36 12.66 9.61
N ILE A 219 1.50 11.86 8.55
CA ILE A 219 2.12 12.30 7.28
C ILE A 219 1.33 13.46 6.66
N ILE A 220 -0.01 13.37 6.61
CA ILE A 220 -0.87 14.44 6.10
C ILE A 220 -0.67 15.71 6.94
N THR A 221 -0.61 15.59 8.26
CA THR A 221 -0.41 16.75 9.15
C THR A 221 0.95 17.40 8.91
N ILE A 222 2.01 16.62 8.74
CA ILE A 222 3.36 17.13 8.47
C ILE A 222 3.42 17.81 7.09
N ASN A 223 2.89 17.17 6.06
CA ASN A 223 2.96 17.67 4.68
C ASN A 223 2.00 18.85 4.41
N SER A 224 1.04 19.11 5.30
CA SER A 224 0.10 20.23 5.17
C SER A 224 0.54 21.50 5.89
N PHE A 225 1.73 21.53 6.51
CA PHE A 225 2.23 22.75 7.19
C PHE A 225 2.55 23.89 6.23
N ASP A 226 3.02 23.58 5.01
CA ASP A 226 3.39 24.56 4.00
C ASP A 226 2.28 24.84 2.97
N THR A 227 1.06 24.34 3.21
CA THR A 227 -0.08 24.47 2.28
C THR A 227 -1.19 25.37 2.82
N GLU A 228 -2.09 25.84 1.94
CA GLU A 228 -3.25 26.67 2.32
C GLU A 228 -4.38 25.87 2.99
N LEU A 229 -4.13 24.63 3.41
CA LEU A 229 -5.17 23.72 3.91
C LEU A 229 -5.61 24.11 5.33
N SER A 230 -6.89 24.43 5.47
CA SER A 230 -7.50 24.77 6.75
C SER A 230 -7.49 23.57 7.72
N LYS A 231 -7.62 23.83 9.02
CA LYS A 231 -7.69 22.77 10.04
C LYS A 231 -8.94 21.89 9.87
N ASP A 232 -10.06 22.50 9.53
CA ASP A 232 -11.33 21.79 9.34
C ASP A 232 -11.30 20.87 8.11
N ASP A 233 -10.55 21.25 7.08
CA ASP A 233 -10.38 20.40 5.89
C ASP A 233 -9.39 19.26 6.13
N ARG A 234 -8.35 19.47 6.96
CA ARG A 234 -7.47 18.38 7.42
C ARG A 234 -8.23 17.31 8.21
N GLU A 235 -9.13 17.73 9.10
CA GLU A 235 -9.91 16.80 9.92
C GLU A 235 -10.80 15.89 9.06
N LYS A 236 -11.27 16.38 7.91
CA LYS A 236 -12.03 15.56 6.96
C LYS A 236 -11.17 14.48 6.29
N LEU A 237 -9.85 14.63 6.24
CA LEU A 237 -8.94 13.65 5.62
C LEU A 237 -8.48 12.55 6.57
N TYR A 238 -8.58 12.74 7.89
CA TYR A 238 -8.12 11.73 8.84
C TYR A 238 -9.07 10.52 8.90
N PRO A 239 -8.56 9.28 8.78
CA PRO A 239 -9.37 8.08 9.03
C PRO A 239 -9.84 8.04 10.48
N ARG A 240 -11.12 7.71 10.70
CA ARG A 240 -11.74 7.73 12.05
C ARG A 240 -11.32 6.59 12.98
N CYS A 241 -10.44 5.70 12.53
CA CYS A 241 -9.95 4.55 13.29
C CYS A 241 -8.60 4.79 14.00
N GLY A 242 -8.09 6.03 14.00
CA GLY A 242 -6.76 6.40 14.51
C GLY A 242 -6.70 7.50 15.58
N LEU A 243 -5.47 7.89 15.92
CA LEU A 243 -4.99 8.87 16.90
C LEU A 243 -5.65 10.25 16.74
N ALA A 244 -5.97 10.87 17.89
CA ALA A 244 -6.70 12.12 17.94
C ALA A 244 -5.80 13.34 17.67
N ARG A 245 -6.26 14.20 16.74
CA ARG A 245 -6.00 15.65 16.55
C ARG A 245 -4.64 16.18 17.03
N ALA A 246 -3.79 16.57 16.09
CA ALA A 246 -2.59 17.37 16.36
C ALA A 246 -2.44 18.52 15.36
N ASP A 247 -2.07 19.72 15.83
CA ASP A 247 -2.05 20.94 15.01
C ASP A 247 -0.65 21.37 14.55
N ASP A 248 0.43 20.90 15.19
CA ASP A 248 1.82 21.24 14.85
C ASP A 248 2.76 20.02 15.07
N TYR A 249 3.97 20.05 14.52
CA TYR A 249 4.92 18.92 14.62
C TYR A 249 5.28 18.57 16.07
N GLU A 250 5.36 19.57 16.95
CA GLU A 250 5.72 19.39 18.36
C GLU A 250 4.54 18.81 19.15
N GLN A 251 3.30 19.15 18.77
CA GLN A 251 2.06 18.59 19.27
C GLN A 251 1.81 17.19 18.72
N VAL A 252 2.12 16.91 17.45
CA VAL A 252 2.11 15.55 16.90
C VAL A 252 3.07 14.70 17.72
N LYS A 253 4.28 15.20 17.96
CA LYS A 253 5.26 14.52 18.81
C LYS A 253 4.75 14.34 20.25
N GLN A 254 4.17 15.37 20.88
CA GLN A 254 3.61 15.26 22.23
C GLN A 254 2.42 14.29 22.31
N VAL A 255 1.53 14.30 21.32
CA VAL A 255 0.42 13.37 21.19
C VAL A 255 0.95 11.94 21.03
N CYS A 256 1.97 11.76 20.19
CA CYS A 256 2.66 10.48 20.00
C CYS A 256 3.47 10.05 21.24
N GLU A 257 3.95 10.98 22.06
CA GLU A 257 4.66 10.68 23.32
C GLU A 257 3.76 10.05 24.39
N TYR A 258 2.43 10.23 24.31
CA TYR A 258 1.48 9.55 25.20
C TYR A 258 1.33 8.05 24.89
N TYR A 259 1.75 7.61 23.70
CA TYR A 259 1.69 6.22 23.27
C TYR A 259 3.12 5.68 23.23
N SER A 260 3.40 4.62 23.99
CA SER A 260 4.74 4.03 24.08
C SER A 260 5.33 3.66 22.71
N ASP A 261 4.46 3.21 21.82
CA ASP A 261 4.84 2.62 20.54
C ASP A 261 5.21 3.73 19.54
N TYR A 262 4.45 4.84 19.52
CA TYR A 262 4.75 6.01 18.70
C TYR A 262 5.90 6.86 19.27
N LYS A 263 6.06 6.90 20.58
CA LYS A 263 7.14 7.67 21.23
C LYS A 263 8.52 7.26 20.72
N ALA A 264 8.77 5.96 20.59
CA ALA A 264 10.04 5.42 20.09
C ALA A 264 10.32 5.84 18.63
N LEU A 265 9.27 6.07 17.81
CA LEU A 265 9.39 6.46 16.42
C LEU A 265 9.85 7.92 16.26
N PHE A 266 9.44 8.81 17.17
CA PHE A 266 9.85 10.22 17.17
C PHE A 266 11.14 10.51 17.96
N GLU A 267 11.68 9.52 18.68
CA GLU A 267 12.94 9.65 19.40
C GLU A 267 14.14 9.45 18.46
N GLY A 268 14.90 10.53 18.18
CA GLY A 268 16.10 10.50 17.35
C GLY A 268 15.84 10.66 15.84
N THR A 269 14.70 11.23 15.43
CA THR A 269 14.45 11.67 14.06
C THR A 269 15.03 13.08 13.86
N GLY A 270 15.88 13.26 12.84
CA GLY A 270 16.17 14.57 12.26
C GLY A 270 17.17 15.49 12.97
N ASN A 271 17.99 15.01 13.90
CA ASN A 271 19.00 15.88 14.56
C ASN A 271 20.40 15.84 13.93
N THR A 272 20.69 14.89 13.03
CA THR A 272 22.03 14.75 12.43
C THR A 272 21.96 14.28 10.96
N ALA A 273 22.88 14.76 10.11
CA ALA A 273 23.03 14.28 8.74
C ALA A 273 23.46 12.80 8.75
N GLY A 274 22.57 11.90 8.36
CA GLY A 274 22.75 10.44 8.41
C GLY A 274 21.79 9.71 9.36
N ASP A 275 20.97 10.42 10.12
CA ASP A 275 19.91 9.81 10.94
C ASP A 275 18.74 9.34 10.07
N LYS A 276 18.11 8.23 10.47
CA LYS A 276 16.91 7.69 9.82
C LYS A 276 15.79 8.73 9.81
N THR A 277 15.11 8.84 8.68
CA THR A 277 13.95 9.71 8.56
C THR A 277 12.79 9.16 9.40
N LEU A 278 11.76 9.99 9.62
CA LEU A 278 10.56 9.55 10.31
C LEU A 278 9.84 8.44 9.51
N GLU A 279 9.86 8.54 8.17
CA GLU A 279 9.32 7.51 7.28
C GLU A 279 10.10 6.20 7.42
N ASP A 280 11.44 6.24 7.45
CA ASP A 280 12.27 5.03 7.66
C ASP A 280 11.92 4.31 8.97
N LYS A 281 11.63 5.07 10.04
CA LYS A 281 11.23 4.48 11.32
C LYS A 281 9.82 3.91 11.30
N PHE A 282 8.88 4.54 10.57
CA PHE A 282 7.57 3.95 10.33
C PHE A 282 7.69 2.63 9.58
N PHE A 283 8.55 2.56 8.55
CA PHE A 283 8.81 1.32 7.82
C PHE A 283 9.44 0.24 8.69
N GLU A 284 10.37 0.61 9.59
CA GLU A 284 10.95 -0.34 10.54
C GLU A 284 9.93 -0.88 11.53
N HIS A 285 9.05 -0.03 12.04
CA HIS A 285 7.97 -0.48 12.91
C HIS A 285 6.97 -1.38 12.18
N GLU A 286 6.68 -1.11 10.91
CA GLU A 286 5.84 -1.99 10.07
C GLU A 286 6.52 -3.36 9.85
N ALA A 287 7.83 -3.37 9.60
CA ALA A 287 8.59 -4.59 9.33
C ALA A 287 8.86 -5.45 10.59
N PHE A 288 9.09 -4.83 11.75
CA PHE A 288 9.52 -5.51 12.97
C PHE A 288 8.51 -5.46 14.13
N GLY A 289 7.50 -4.57 14.07
CA GLY A 289 6.55 -4.35 15.17
C GLY A 289 5.61 -5.53 15.43
N TYR A 290 5.43 -6.42 14.46
CA TYR A 290 4.56 -7.61 14.57
C TYR A 290 5.32 -8.91 14.87
N ASP A 291 6.57 -8.82 15.33
CA ASP A 291 7.31 -9.95 15.92
C ASP A 291 6.74 -10.33 17.30
N THR A 292 5.44 -10.66 17.36
CA THR A 292 4.98 -11.59 18.38
C THR A 292 5.64 -12.94 18.08
N PRO A 293 6.35 -13.57 19.03
CA PRO A 293 6.82 -14.93 18.84
C PRO A 293 5.60 -15.83 18.65
N TRP A 294 5.36 -16.23 17.41
CA TRP A 294 4.31 -17.16 16.99
C TRP A 294 4.72 -18.57 17.42
N ASN A 295 4.60 -18.85 18.72
CA ASN A 295 4.68 -20.19 19.30
C ASN A 295 3.30 -20.87 19.26
#